data_AF-A0A2V8YZL4-F1
#
_entry.id   AF-A0A2V8YZL4-F1
#
_cell.length_a   1.000
_cell.length_b   1.000
_cell.length_c   1.000
_cell.angle_alpha   90.00
_cell.angle_beta   90.00
_cell.angle_gamma   90.00
#
_symmetry.space_group_name_H-M   'P 1'
#
loop_
_entity.id
_entity.type
_entity.pdbx_description
1 polymer ?
#
loop_
_entity_poly.entity_id
_entity_poly.type
_entity_poly.pdbx_seq_one_letter_code
_entity_poly.pdbx_strand_id
1 'polypeptide(L)'
;MKPIQRNATAAAEASERYRPELIADDEPRYLRRQKPVEIRRKKLSGRDWAFYRRVLTLTFTAAAVFAAAYYGTQFLLYSPSMLLLKPEQIELAGNHVVTREVVLKQFVEDRNRSVLRIPLGLRRTQLEQIPWVESATVHRILPNHIRVEIVERTPIAFARNGNEVELIDPHGVILDHPQDADFQFPVVTGVSDDLPRDQREKRMQLYQEFMKAIELVRGGTSQNVSEVDLSIPRDLRVVITGLTSPTDPQAVAVHFGSSDFSGKFKMLIDNFAQWQAHTGRVQSIDLQYARQVVVNPDTSVGAVASRK
;
A
#
# COMPACT_ATOMS: atom_id res chain seq x y z
N MET A 1 32.50 -75.93 -72.95
CA MET A 1 33.92 -75.85 -73.35
C MET A 1 34.79 -75.96 -72.09
N LYS A 2 35.62 -77.02 -72.06
CA LYS A 2 36.82 -77.28 -71.21
C LYS A 2 38.02 -76.45 -71.78
N PRO A 3 39.29 -76.52 -71.30
CA PRO A 3 39.99 -77.53 -70.46
C PRO A 3 40.92 -76.96 -69.34
N ILE A 4 41.25 -77.71 -68.27
CA ILE A 4 42.45 -78.57 -68.03
C ILE A 4 43.81 -77.92 -68.31
N GLN A 5 44.64 -77.74 -67.26
CA GLN A 5 46.12 -77.85 -67.23
C GLN A 5 46.58 -77.95 -65.76
N ARG A 6 47.71 -78.54 -65.35
CA ARG A 6 48.57 -79.66 -65.80
C ARG A 6 49.62 -79.76 -64.66
N ASN A 7 49.84 -80.93 -64.06
CA ASN A 7 50.95 -81.14 -63.11
C ASN A 7 52.06 -81.95 -63.77
N ALA A 8 53.30 -81.47 -63.64
CA ALA A 8 54.58 -82.14 -63.88
C ALA A 8 55.58 -81.43 -62.95
N THR A 9 56.15 -82.06 -61.91
CA THR A 9 57.43 -82.80 -61.92
C THR A 9 58.54 -82.02 -62.62
N ALA A 10 59.76 -81.90 -62.12
CA ALA A 10 60.49 -82.39 -60.97
C ALA A 10 61.92 -81.82 -61.13
N ALA A 11 62.74 -81.91 -60.06
CA ALA A 11 64.19 -82.20 -60.13
C ALA A 11 65.09 -81.18 -60.86
N ALA A 12 66.35 -80.96 -60.52
CA ALA A 12 67.26 -81.28 -59.42
C ALA A 12 68.49 -80.39 -59.74
N GLU A 13 69.24 -79.87 -58.76
CA GLU A 13 70.59 -80.35 -58.38
C GLU A 13 71.27 -79.07 -57.84
N ALA A 14 71.66 -79.03 -56.56
CA ALA A 14 72.91 -79.56 -56.00
C ALA A 14 74.06 -78.54 -56.03
N SER A 15 74.20 -77.81 -54.93
CA SER A 15 75.44 -77.35 -54.27
C SER A 15 74.97 -76.41 -53.13
N GLU A 16 75.45 -76.42 -51.89
CA GLU A 16 76.78 -76.75 -51.41
C GLU A 16 76.79 -76.74 -49.87
N ARG A 17 77.43 -77.76 -49.28
CA ARG A 17 78.22 -77.76 -48.02
C ARG A 17 77.58 -77.52 -46.62
N TYR A 18 77.79 -78.56 -45.80
CA TYR A 18 78.24 -78.56 -44.39
C TYR A 18 77.19 -78.71 -43.25
N ARG A 19 77.16 -79.92 -42.69
CA ARG A 19 76.77 -80.27 -41.29
C ARG A 19 78.03 -80.13 -40.42
N PRO A 20 77.97 -79.76 -39.12
CA PRO A 20 77.36 -80.67 -38.13
C PRO A 20 76.61 -80.00 -36.96
N GLU A 21 75.79 -80.82 -36.31
CA GLU A 21 75.09 -80.58 -35.06
C GLU A 21 76.06 -80.41 -33.88
N LEU A 22 75.80 -79.42 -33.03
CA LEU A 22 76.31 -79.36 -31.65
C LEU A 22 75.17 -78.89 -30.73
N ILE A 23 74.73 -79.84 -29.90
CA ILE A 23 74.33 -79.66 -28.50
C ILE A 23 73.01 -78.92 -28.26
N ALA A 24 72.01 -79.72 -27.85
CA ALA A 24 70.83 -79.24 -27.17
C ALA A 24 71.21 -78.68 -25.79
N ASP A 25 71.18 -77.36 -25.65
CA ASP A 25 71.17 -76.70 -24.36
C ASP A 25 69.73 -76.70 -23.82
N ASP A 26 69.54 -77.46 -22.74
CA ASP A 26 68.41 -77.42 -21.84
C ASP A 26 68.43 -76.05 -21.14
N GLU A 27 67.90 -75.02 -21.80
CA GLU A 27 67.93 -73.65 -21.30
C GLU A 27 67.01 -73.51 -20.07
N PRO A 28 67.57 -73.14 -18.92
CA PRO A 28 66.83 -73.15 -17.67
C PRO A 28 65.87 -71.98 -17.55
N ARG A 29 64.78 -72.25 -16.82
CA ARG A 29 63.52 -71.48 -16.66
C ARG A 29 63.65 -70.09 -16.02
N TYR A 30 64.86 -69.52 -15.97
CA TYR A 30 65.19 -68.17 -15.52
C TYR A 30 65.59 -67.21 -16.65
N LEU A 31 65.61 -67.66 -17.92
CA LEU A 31 65.77 -66.78 -19.09
C LEU A 31 64.45 -66.27 -19.66
N ARG A 32 63.33 -66.44 -18.96
CA ARG A 32 62.10 -65.72 -19.29
C ARG A 32 62.32 -64.26 -18.91
N ARG A 33 62.70 -63.41 -19.87
CA ARG A 33 62.65 -61.95 -19.71
C ARG A 33 61.31 -61.58 -19.11
N GLN A 34 61.29 -61.25 -17.82
CA GLN A 34 60.14 -60.60 -17.21
C GLN A 34 60.00 -59.29 -17.98
N LYS A 35 58.95 -59.19 -18.79
CA LYS A 35 58.54 -57.95 -19.43
C LYS A 35 58.53 -56.91 -18.30
N PRO A 36 59.38 -55.87 -18.35
CA PRO A 36 59.43 -54.91 -17.26
C PRO A 36 58.00 -54.42 -17.05
N VAL A 37 57.43 -54.68 -15.88
CA VAL A 37 56.15 -54.10 -15.52
C VAL A 37 56.45 -52.62 -15.46
N GLU A 38 56.01 -51.90 -16.48
CA GLU A 38 56.03 -50.44 -16.47
C GLU A 38 55.21 -50.04 -15.25
N ILE A 39 55.92 -49.78 -14.14
CA ILE A 39 55.37 -48.98 -13.06
C ILE A 39 55.23 -47.63 -13.74
N ARG A 40 54.04 -47.42 -14.34
CA ARG A 40 53.56 -46.15 -14.80
C ARG A 40 53.52 -45.32 -13.52
N ARG A 41 54.67 -44.76 -13.13
CA ARG A 41 54.74 -43.65 -12.20
C ARG A 41 53.80 -42.69 -12.90
N LYS A 42 52.58 -42.57 -12.36
CA LYS A 42 51.71 -41.46 -12.71
C LYS A 42 52.58 -40.29 -12.30
N LYS A 43 53.37 -39.77 -13.25
CA LYS A 43 53.87 -38.41 -13.22
C LYS A 43 52.59 -37.68 -12.87
N LEU A 44 52.49 -37.18 -11.63
CA LEU A 44 51.50 -36.19 -11.26
C LEU A 44 51.63 -35.20 -12.40
N SER A 45 50.74 -35.36 -13.36
CA SER A 45 50.89 -34.75 -14.67
C SER A 45 51.03 -33.29 -14.32
N GLY A 46 52.04 -32.62 -14.86
CA GLY A 46 52.16 -31.18 -14.81
C GLY A 46 51.01 -30.56 -15.61
N ARG A 47 49.78 -30.96 -15.26
CA ARG A 47 48.48 -30.43 -15.64
C ARG A 47 48.39 -29.12 -14.88
N ASP A 48 49.15 -28.23 -15.48
CA ASP A 48 49.04 -26.80 -15.55
C ASP A 48 49.18 -26.13 -14.20
N TRP A 49 50.42 -25.85 -13.80
CA TRP A 49 50.73 -24.75 -12.89
C TRP A 49 49.95 -23.46 -13.26
N ALA A 50 49.68 -23.26 -14.55
CA ALA A 50 48.78 -22.23 -15.05
C ALA A 50 47.31 -22.39 -14.61
N PHE A 51 46.77 -23.61 -14.53
CA PHE A 51 45.43 -23.90 -13.99
C PHE A 51 45.38 -23.56 -12.49
N TYR A 52 46.34 -24.04 -11.68
CA TYR A 52 46.40 -23.70 -10.26
C TYR A 52 46.58 -22.20 -10.02
N ARG A 53 47.41 -21.52 -10.82
CA ARG A 53 47.55 -20.05 -10.77
C ARG A 53 46.26 -19.33 -11.12
N ARG A 54 45.53 -19.75 -12.17
CA ARG A 54 44.25 -19.16 -12.56
C ARG A 54 43.21 -19.33 -11.46
N VAL A 55 43.08 -20.54 -10.90
CA VAL A 55 42.18 -20.83 -9.78
C VAL A 55 42.55 -19.96 -8.58
N LEU A 56 43.84 -19.89 -8.21
CA LEU A 56 44.30 -19.08 -7.08
C LEU A 56 44.01 -17.58 -7.30
N THR A 57 44.29 -17.04 -8.49
CA THR A 57 43.96 -15.64 -8.80
C THR A 57 42.46 -15.40 -8.76
N LEU A 58 41.63 -16.31 -9.27
CA LEU A 58 40.17 -16.19 -9.23
C LEU A 58 39.63 -16.26 -7.80
N THR A 59 40.19 -17.13 -6.96
CA THR A 59 39.80 -17.20 -5.55
C THR A 59 40.22 -15.96 -4.78
N PHE A 60 41.41 -15.42 -5.06
CA PHE A 60 41.89 -14.20 -4.40
C PHE A 60 41.08 -12.97 -4.85
N THR A 61 40.76 -12.86 -6.14
CA THR A 61 39.90 -11.77 -6.64
C THR A 61 38.49 -11.91 -6.07
N ALA A 62 37.91 -13.11 -6.02
CA ALA A 62 36.61 -13.34 -5.41
C ALA A 62 36.61 -13.00 -3.91
N ALA A 63 37.65 -13.40 -3.17
CA ALA A 63 37.81 -13.05 -1.76
C ALA A 63 37.97 -11.54 -1.55
N ALA A 64 38.73 -10.86 -2.41
CA ALA A 64 38.89 -9.40 -2.36
C ALA A 64 37.57 -8.67 -2.66
N VAL A 65 36.81 -9.12 -3.66
CA VAL A 65 35.47 -8.58 -3.96
C VAL A 65 34.51 -8.82 -2.79
N PHE A 66 34.54 -10.01 -2.20
CA PHE A 66 33.73 -10.33 -1.03
C PHE A 66 34.10 -9.45 0.17
N ALA A 67 35.38 -9.29 0.46
CA ALA A 67 35.86 -8.42 1.54
C ALA A 67 35.48 -6.96 1.28
N ALA A 68 35.64 -6.46 0.05
CA ALA A 68 35.22 -5.12 -0.33
C ALA A 68 33.71 -4.92 -0.17
N ALA A 69 32.89 -5.89 -0.57
CA ALA A 69 31.44 -5.86 -0.37
C ALA A 69 31.08 -5.89 1.13
N TYR A 70 31.76 -6.72 1.92
CA TYR A 70 31.55 -6.81 3.36
C TYR A 70 31.91 -5.49 4.08
N TYR A 71 33.12 -4.96 3.87
CA TYR A 71 33.53 -3.69 4.48
C TYR A 71 32.73 -2.50 3.94
N GLY A 72 32.38 -2.50 2.65
CA GLY A 72 31.52 -1.48 2.05
C GLY A 72 30.12 -1.46 2.65
N THR A 73 29.51 -2.63 2.85
CA THR A 73 28.20 -2.72 3.52
C THR A 73 28.28 -2.32 4.99
N GLN A 74 29.31 -2.74 5.73
CA GLN A 74 29.53 -2.30 7.10
C GLN A 74 29.70 -0.77 7.18
N PHE A 75 30.48 -0.19 6.27
CA PHE A 75 30.65 1.25 6.20
C PHE A 75 29.31 1.97 5.93
N LEU A 76 28.52 1.54 4.96
CA LEU A 76 27.22 2.16 4.66
C LEU A 76 26.19 1.99 5.80
N LEU A 77 26.22 0.85 6.50
CA LEU A 77 25.23 0.54 7.54
C LEU A 77 25.58 1.09 8.93
N TYR A 78 26.86 1.36 9.21
CA TYR A 78 27.34 1.77 10.54
C TYR A 78 28.18 3.05 10.54
N SER A 79 28.41 3.69 9.39
CA SER A 79 29.12 4.97 9.36
C SER A 79 28.35 6.06 10.12
N PRO A 80 29.02 6.86 10.96
CA PRO A 80 28.42 8.03 11.62
C PRO A 80 27.73 9.00 10.67
N SER A 81 28.21 9.09 9.42
CA SER A 81 27.64 9.97 8.39
C SER A 81 26.27 9.55 7.87
N MET A 82 25.81 8.32 8.15
CA MET A 82 24.52 7.77 7.73
C MET A 82 23.48 7.77 8.86
N LEU A 83 23.88 8.19 10.07
CA LEU A 83 23.02 8.13 11.25
C LEU A 83 22.01 9.28 11.27
N LEU A 84 20.78 8.94 11.69
CA LEU A 84 19.77 9.91 12.05
C LEU A 84 19.99 10.35 13.50
N LEU A 85 20.66 11.48 13.69
CA LEU A 85 21.10 11.98 15.00
C LEU A 85 20.19 13.09 15.53
N LYS A 86 19.81 14.00 14.63
CA LYS A 86 19.12 15.24 14.95
C LYS A 86 17.73 15.31 14.30
N PRO A 87 16.75 15.99 14.93
CA PRO A 87 15.43 16.18 14.35
C PRO A 87 15.43 16.95 13.03
N GLU A 88 16.41 17.83 12.79
CA GLU A 88 16.50 18.61 11.54
C GLU A 88 16.76 17.74 10.32
N GLN A 89 17.26 16.51 10.51
CA GLN A 89 17.46 15.55 9.43
C GLN A 89 16.13 14.94 8.94
N ILE A 90 15.02 15.18 9.65
CA ILE A 90 13.68 14.82 9.21
C ILE A 90 13.05 16.08 8.60
N GLU A 91 13.01 16.11 7.28
CA GLU A 91 12.34 17.14 6.48
C GLU A 91 10.84 16.80 6.44
N LEU A 92 10.00 17.69 6.95
CA LEU A 92 8.55 17.55 6.95
C LEU A 92 7.93 18.56 5.98
N ALA A 93 7.01 18.10 5.14
CA ALA A 93 6.21 18.93 4.23
C ALA A 93 4.73 18.51 4.25
N GLY A 94 3.84 19.47 3.96
CA GLY A 94 2.39 19.24 3.86
C GLY A 94 1.64 19.26 5.21
N ASN A 95 2.32 19.66 6.29
CA ASN A 95 1.69 19.77 7.61
C ASN A 95 1.09 21.17 7.81
N HIS A 96 -0.18 21.23 8.19
CA HIS A 96 -0.92 22.45 8.53
C HIS A 96 -1.52 22.33 9.93
N VAL A 97 -2.32 21.30 10.17
CA VAL A 97 -2.91 20.99 11.48
C VAL A 97 -1.99 20.06 12.29
N VAL A 98 -1.36 19.08 11.65
CA VAL A 98 -0.47 18.14 12.32
C VAL A 98 0.83 18.86 12.69
N THR A 99 1.16 18.85 13.98
CA THR A 99 2.39 19.49 14.45
C THR A 99 3.60 18.64 14.13
N ARG A 100 4.74 19.29 13.89
CA ARG A 100 6.02 18.62 13.64
C ARG A 100 6.40 17.66 14.76
N GLU A 101 6.06 17.99 16.00
CA GLU A 101 6.37 17.17 17.18
C GLU A 101 5.66 15.81 17.14
N VAL A 102 4.39 15.78 16.73
CA VAL A 102 3.61 14.54 16.59
C VAL A 102 4.25 13.61 15.55
N VAL A 103 4.72 14.18 14.43
CA VAL A 103 5.45 13.43 13.40
C VAL A 103 6.78 12.91 13.93
N LEU A 104 7.60 13.77 14.54
CA LEU A 104 8.92 13.41 15.07
C LEU A 104 8.84 12.33 16.15
N LYS A 105 7.76 12.30 16.94
CA LYS A 105 7.49 11.25 17.93
C LYS A 105 7.50 9.86 17.32
N GLN A 106 7.04 9.71 16.07
CA GLN A 106 7.06 8.44 15.36
C GLN A 106 8.47 7.97 14.97
N PHE A 107 9.48 8.85 15.00
CA PHE A 107 10.86 8.52 14.64
C PHE A 107 11.81 8.46 15.85
N VAL A 108 11.29 8.55 17.09
CA VAL A 108 12.12 8.57 18.31
C VAL A 108 12.98 7.30 18.44
N GLU A 109 12.44 6.13 18.09
CA GLU A 109 13.16 4.86 18.15
C GLU A 109 14.21 4.70 17.03
N ASP A 110 14.18 5.57 16.02
CA ASP A 110 15.15 5.55 14.91
C ASP A 110 16.36 6.46 15.16
N ARG A 111 16.40 7.14 16.30
CA ARG A 111 17.57 7.94 16.67
C ARG A 111 18.79 7.05 16.80
N ASN A 112 19.94 7.56 16.34
CA ASN A 112 21.21 6.83 16.28
C ASN A 112 21.17 5.56 15.41
N ARG A 113 20.20 5.44 14.50
CA ARG A 113 20.11 4.38 13.51
C ARG A 113 20.53 4.89 12.14
N SER A 114 21.18 4.05 11.35
CA SER A 114 21.46 4.36 9.95
C SER A 114 20.15 4.50 9.17
N VAL A 115 20.04 5.56 8.36
CA VAL A 115 18.85 5.83 7.54
C VAL A 115 18.50 4.67 6.62
N LEU A 116 19.50 3.94 6.13
CA LEU A 116 19.31 2.73 5.32
C LEU A 116 18.58 1.60 6.07
N ARG A 117 18.73 1.55 7.41
CA ARG A 117 18.16 0.49 8.26
C ARG A 117 16.78 0.82 8.80
N ILE A 118 16.32 2.06 8.67
CA ILE A 118 15.02 2.50 9.20
C ILE A 118 13.90 1.89 8.35
N PRO A 119 12.90 1.20 8.94
CA PRO A 119 11.81 0.60 8.19
C PRO A 119 10.78 1.66 7.74
N LEU A 120 10.99 2.29 6.57
CA LEU A 120 10.11 3.38 6.11
C LEU A 120 8.64 2.96 5.98
N GLY A 121 8.37 1.72 5.55
CA GLY A 121 6.99 1.22 5.43
C GLY A 121 6.26 1.19 6.77
N LEU A 122 6.96 0.81 7.85
CA LEU A 122 6.41 0.84 9.20
C LEU A 122 6.15 2.29 9.65
N ARG A 123 7.11 3.19 9.43
CA ARG A 123 6.97 4.61 9.78
C ARG A 123 5.84 5.27 9.00
N ARG A 124 5.68 4.94 7.72
CA ARG A 124 4.54 5.38 6.90
C ARG A 124 3.22 4.97 7.55
N THR A 125 3.06 3.68 7.86
CA THR A 125 1.82 3.18 8.48
C THR A 125 1.57 3.80 9.86
N GLN A 126 2.62 4.05 10.66
CA GLN A 126 2.48 4.77 11.95
C GLN A 126 2.06 6.23 11.77
N LEU A 127 2.53 6.90 10.73
CA LEU A 127 2.09 8.25 10.40
C LEU A 127 0.63 8.27 9.92
N GLU A 128 0.22 7.30 9.11
CA GLU A 128 -1.17 7.13 8.64
C GLU A 128 -2.16 6.76 9.77
N GLN A 129 -1.66 6.36 10.94
CA GLN A 129 -2.49 6.14 12.14
C GLN A 129 -2.83 7.45 12.88
N ILE A 130 -2.14 8.55 12.58
CA ILE A 130 -2.49 9.86 13.13
C ILE A 130 -3.82 10.28 12.48
N PRO A 131 -4.89 10.60 13.24
CA PRO A 131 -6.22 10.83 12.69
C PRO A 131 -6.25 11.83 11.53
N TRP A 132 -5.59 12.98 11.69
CA TRP A 132 -5.50 14.03 10.67
C TRP A 132 -4.72 13.66 9.40
N VAL A 133 -3.99 12.55 9.39
CA VAL A 133 -3.21 12.12 8.23
C VAL A 133 -4.07 11.24 7.32
N GLU A 134 -4.30 11.69 6.10
CA GLU A 134 -4.97 10.91 5.08
C GLU A 134 -4.00 9.90 4.46
N SER A 135 -2.83 10.39 4.06
CA SER A 135 -1.75 9.58 3.53
C SER A 135 -0.39 10.19 3.90
N ALA A 136 0.61 9.33 4.04
CA ALA A 136 1.99 9.75 4.29
C ALA A 136 2.92 9.11 3.26
N THR A 137 3.93 9.87 2.85
CA THR A 137 5.00 9.39 1.99
C THR A 137 6.34 9.61 2.69
N VAL A 138 7.13 8.55 2.80
CA VAL A 138 8.41 8.57 3.52
C VAL A 138 9.52 8.14 2.58
N HIS A 139 10.49 9.03 2.36
CA HIS A 139 11.64 8.80 1.48
C HIS A 139 12.96 8.99 2.23
N ARG A 140 13.99 8.25 1.79
CA ARG A 140 15.35 8.45 2.27
C ARG A 140 16.05 9.45 1.36
N ILE A 141 16.68 10.44 1.96
CA ILE A 141 17.59 11.35 1.29
C ILE A 141 18.98 11.05 1.85
N LEU A 142 19.79 10.38 1.03
CA LEU A 142 21.13 10.00 1.45
C LEU A 142 22.03 11.23 1.59
N PRO A 143 22.99 11.21 2.53
CA PRO A 143 23.36 10.06 3.37
C PRO A 143 22.50 9.88 4.63
N ASN A 144 21.89 10.92 5.18
CA ASN A 144 21.41 10.90 6.56
C ASN A 144 20.10 11.66 6.81
N HIS A 145 19.30 11.90 5.77
CA HIS A 145 18.03 12.61 5.89
C HIS A 145 16.84 11.69 5.56
N ILE A 146 15.69 12.00 6.13
CA ILE A 146 14.40 11.41 5.79
C ILE A 146 13.48 12.55 5.41
N ARG A 147 12.82 12.42 4.25
CA ARG A 147 11.74 13.31 3.86
C ARG A 147 10.41 12.64 4.14
N VAL A 148 9.54 13.36 4.82
CA VAL A 148 8.18 12.98 5.17
C VAL A 148 7.25 14.00 4.52
N GLU A 149 6.42 13.53 3.61
CA GLU A 149 5.37 14.31 2.96
C GLU A 149 4.03 13.80 3.48
N ILE A 150 3.22 14.67 4.06
CA ILE A 150 1.93 14.34 4.65
C ILE A 150 0.83 15.01 3.83
N VAL A 151 -0.24 14.26 3.56
CA VAL A 151 -1.51 14.81 3.08
C VAL A 151 -2.49 14.76 4.23
N GLU A 152 -2.95 15.93 4.66
CA GLU A 152 -3.93 16.05 5.75
C GLU A 152 -5.36 15.85 5.25
N ARG A 153 -6.20 15.26 6.11
CA ARG A 153 -7.62 15.05 5.84
C ARG A 153 -8.37 16.38 5.81
N THR A 154 -9.40 16.42 4.97
CA THR A 154 -10.33 17.54 4.89
C THR A 154 -11.67 17.15 5.52
N PRO A 155 -12.06 17.75 6.66
CA PRO A 155 -13.36 17.49 7.25
C PRO A 155 -14.49 18.10 6.40
N ILE A 156 -15.67 17.47 6.44
CA ILE A 156 -16.86 17.90 5.65
C ILE A 156 -18.13 18.08 6.49
N ALA A 157 -18.08 17.66 7.75
CA ALA A 157 -19.21 17.68 8.68
C ALA A 157 -18.70 17.71 10.12
N PHE A 158 -19.57 18.13 11.03
CA PHE A 158 -19.41 17.87 12.45
C PHE A 158 -20.11 16.56 12.81
N ALA A 159 -19.42 15.59 13.41
CA ALA A 159 -20.04 14.38 13.94
C ALA A 159 -20.47 14.60 15.39
N ARG A 160 -21.72 14.26 15.70
CA ARG A 160 -22.19 14.19 17.10
C ARG A 160 -21.80 12.83 17.69
N ASN A 161 -20.91 12.85 18.68
CA ASN A 161 -20.45 11.68 19.40
C ASN A 161 -20.87 11.80 20.87
N GLY A 162 -22.05 11.29 21.21
CA GLY A 162 -22.67 11.51 22.51
C GLY A 162 -22.96 13.00 22.76
N ASN A 163 -22.26 13.58 23.74
CA ASN A 163 -22.36 15.00 24.09
C ASN A 163 -21.29 15.88 23.43
N GLU A 164 -20.32 15.27 22.75
CA GLU A 164 -19.23 15.96 22.09
C GLU A 164 -19.52 16.13 20.60
N VAL A 165 -18.96 17.19 20.03
CA VAL A 165 -19.05 17.51 18.61
C VAL A 165 -17.63 17.53 18.07
N GLU A 166 -17.35 16.57 17.19
CA GLU A 166 -16.04 16.35 16.60
C GLU A 166 -16.13 16.59 15.09
N LEU A 167 -15.00 16.66 14.40
CA LEU A 167 -14.98 16.77 12.95
C LEU A 167 -15.02 15.37 12.32
N ILE A 168 -15.61 15.23 11.14
CA ILE A 168 -15.58 13.96 10.40
C ILE A 168 -15.27 14.18 8.93
N ASP A 169 -14.46 13.28 8.39
CA ASP A 169 -14.03 13.30 6.99
C ASP A 169 -14.96 12.49 6.07
N PRO A 170 -14.77 12.56 4.74
CA PRO A 170 -15.52 11.75 3.77
C PRO A 170 -15.44 10.24 3.97
N HIS A 171 -14.37 9.76 4.62
CA HIS A 171 -14.07 8.34 4.85
C HIS A 171 -14.54 7.85 6.24
N GLY A 172 -15.31 8.67 6.96
CA GLY A 172 -15.85 8.33 8.26
C GLY A 172 -14.83 8.32 9.40
N VAL A 173 -13.66 8.93 9.22
CA VAL A 173 -12.66 9.13 10.27
C VAL A 173 -13.02 10.37 11.08
N ILE A 174 -13.11 10.19 12.40
CA ILE A 174 -13.38 11.27 13.34
C ILE A 174 -12.07 11.97 13.68
N LEU A 175 -12.11 13.30 13.69
CA LEU A 175 -10.99 14.20 13.88
C LEU A 175 -11.30 15.11 15.07
N ASP A 176 -10.28 15.40 15.87
CA ASP A 176 -10.35 16.40 16.92
C ASP A 176 -10.52 17.81 16.33
N HIS A 177 -11.12 18.71 17.09
CA HIS A 177 -11.34 20.09 16.66
C HIS A 177 -10.12 20.97 17.02
N PRO A 178 -9.38 21.51 16.03
CA PRO A 178 -8.24 22.37 16.30
C PRO A 178 -8.72 23.73 16.80
N GLN A 179 -8.05 24.28 17.82
CA GLN A 179 -8.50 25.49 18.53
C GLN A 179 -8.54 26.75 17.65
N ASP A 180 -7.71 26.81 16.61
CA ASP A 180 -7.51 28.00 15.77
C ASP A 180 -8.28 27.95 14.44
N ALA A 181 -9.18 26.99 14.25
CA ALA A 181 -9.93 26.83 13.00
C ALA A 181 -11.44 27.02 13.21
N ASP A 182 -12.01 27.97 12.47
CA ASP A 182 -13.45 28.18 12.41
C ASP A 182 -14.04 27.38 11.23
N PHE A 183 -14.90 26.41 11.53
CA PHE A 183 -15.53 25.54 10.54
C PHE A 183 -17.04 25.75 10.53
N GLN A 184 -17.60 25.93 9.34
CA GLN A 184 -19.05 26.05 9.13
C GLN A 184 -19.54 24.83 8.37
N PHE A 185 -19.89 23.78 9.13
CA PHE A 185 -20.40 22.53 8.57
C PHE A 185 -21.73 22.14 9.20
N PRO A 186 -22.57 21.36 8.50
CA PRO A 186 -23.72 20.72 9.13
C PRO A 186 -23.28 19.70 10.17
N VAL A 187 -24.14 19.50 11.17
CA VAL A 187 -23.97 18.44 12.17
C VAL A 187 -24.57 17.14 11.65
N VAL A 188 -23.82 16.05 11.71
CA VAL A 188 -24.21 14.72 11.30
C VAL A 188 -24.36 13.83 12.53
N THR A 189 -25.49 13.13 12.62
CA THR A 189 -25.76 12.13 13.68
C THR A 189 -25.80 10.71 13.10
N GLY A 190 -25.55 9.71 13.94
CA GLY A 190 -25.44 8.32 13.50
C GLY A 190 -24.09 7.99 12.86
N VAL A 191 -23.02 8.73 13.15
CA VAL A 191 -21.65 8.44 12.67
C VAL A 191 -20.63 8.45 13.82
N SER A 192 -21.10 8.10 15.01
CA SER A 192 -20.33 8.05 16.26
C SER A 192 -19.29 6.92 16.27
N ASP A 193 -18.33 7.02 17.21
CA ASP A 193 -17.16 6.14 17.25
C ASP A 193 -17.48 4.69 17.67
N ASP A 194 -18.67 4.44 18.22
CA ASP A 194 -19.19 3.10 18.49
C ASP A 194 -19.42 2.27 17.21
N LEU A 195 -19.55 2.94 16.07
CA LEU A 195 -19.73 2.30 14.78
C LEU A 195 -18.37 1.95 14.13
N PRO A 196 -18.25 0.73 13.55
CA PRO A 196 -17.11 0.38 12.72
C PRO A 196 -16.91 1.40 11.59
N ARG A 197 -15.63 1.71 11.30
CA ARG A 197 -15.25 2.69 10.25
C ARG A 197 -15.95 2.42 8.92
N ASP A 198 -16.01 1.17 8.47
CA ASP A 198 -16.66 0.79 7.21
C ASP A 198 -18.15 1.17 7.15
N GLN A 199 -18.84 1.20 8.30
CA GLN A 199 -20.23 1.64 8.38
C GLN A 199 -20.33 3.16 8.37
N ARG A 200 -19.44 3.86 9.09
CA ARG A 200 -19.36 5.33 9.06
C ARG A 200 -19.05 5.83 7.65
N GLU A 201 -18.11 5.21 6.96
CA GLU A 201 -17.76 5.56 5.58
C GLU A 201 -18.98 5.45 4.65
N LYS A 202 -19.76 4.36 4.72
CA LYS A 202 -20.99 4.22 3.93
C LYS A 202 -22.03 5.29 4.23
N ARG A 203 -22.18 5.69 5.50
CA ARG A 203 -23.09 6.78 5.91
C ARG A 203 -22.59 8.12 5.36
N MET A 204 -21.29 8.39 5.46
CA MET A 204 -20.68 9.61 4.91
C MET A 204 -20.71 9.65 3.38
N GLN A 205 -20.68 8.50 2.69
CA GLN A 205 -20.93 8.42 1.25
C GLN A 205 -22.36 8.83 0.90
N LEU A 206 -23.37 8.37 1.67
CA LEU A 206 -24.77 8.77 1.49
C LEU A 206 -24.95 10.29 1.73
N TYR A 207 -24.30 10.82 2.76
CA TYR A 207 -24.26 12.26 3.01
C TYR A 207 -23.68 13.04 1.83
N GLN A 208 -22.53 12.61 1.29
CA GLN A 208 -21.92 13.25 0.12
C GLN A 208 -22.81 13.19 -1.12
N GLU A 209 -23.48 12.04 -1.35
CA GLU A 209 -24.45 11.89 -2.44
C GLU A 209 -25.62 12.88 -2.28
N PHE A 210 -26.18 12.98 -1.08
CA PHE A 210 -27.24 13.94 -0.77
C PHE A 210 -26.79 15.39 -0.98
N MET A 211 -25.66 15.79 -0.39
CA MET A 211 -25.13 17.15 -0.50
C MET A 211 -24.85 17.54 -1.95
N LYS A 212 -24.30 16.62 -2.75
CA LYS A 212 -24.09 16.81 -4.19
C LYS A 212 -25.42 16.93 -4.94
N ALA A 213 -26.41 16.12 -4.58
CA ALA A 213 -27.71 16.11 -5.23
C ALA A 213 -28.48 17.42 -5.03
N ILE A 214 -28.46 18.01 -3.82
CA ILE A 214 -29.14 19.29 -3.55
C ILE A 214 -28.43 20.47 -4.19
N GLU A 215 -27.09 20.47 -4.20
CA GLU A 215 -26.28 21.53 -4.80
C GLU A 215 -26.50 21.60 -6.32
N LEU A 216 -26.71 20.44 -6.97
CA LEU A 216 -27.04 20.35 -8.38
C LEU A 216 -28.42 20.95 -8.71
N VAL A 217 -29.41 20.82 -7.82
CA VAL A 217 -30.75 21.38 -8.04
C VAL A 217 -30.77 22.87 -7.79
N ARG A 218 -30.15 23.33 -6.69
CA ARG A 218 -30.03 24.75 -6.33
C ARG A 218 -28.70 24.97 -5.64
N GLY A 219 -27.80 25.66 -6.32
CA GLY A 219 -26.50 26.02 -5.76
C GLY A 219 -26.62 26.85 -4.47
N GLY A 220 -25.71 26.65 -3.53
CA GLY A 220 -25.67 27.31 -2.23
C GLY A 220 -26.62 26.73 -1.18
N THR A 221 -27.44 25.73 -1.54
CA THR A 221 -28.35 25.07 -0.57
C THR A 221 -27.58 24.34 0.53
N SER A 222 -26.39 23.81 0.21
CA SER A 222 -25.53 23.11 1.17
C SER A 222 -25.25 23.93 2.45
N GLN A 223 -25.19 25.26 2.35
CA GLN A 223 -24.97 26.18 3.48
C GLN A 223 -26.19 26.30 4.41
N ASN A 224 -27.38 25.96 3.92
CA ASN A 224 -28.63 26.03 4.66
C ASN A 224 -28.98 24.71 5.35
N VAL A 225 -28.18 23.66 5.15
CA VAL A 225 -28.32 22.40 5.85
C VAL A 225 -27.70 22.56 7.24
N SER A 226 -28.51 22.42 8.29
CA SER A 226 -28.04 22.55 9.67
C SER A 226 -27.68 21.20 10.29
N GLU A 227 -28.52 20.17 10.06
CA GLU A 227 -28.34 18.85 10.64
C GLU A 227 -28.72 17.75 9.65
N VAL A 228 -28.01 16.63 9.67
CA VAL A 228 -28.29 15.42 8.91
C VAL A 228 -28.23 14.20 9.83
N ASP A 229 -29.33 13.47 9.94
CA ASP A 229 -29.41 12.24 10.73
C ASP A 229 -29.32 11.02 9.81
N LEU A 230 -28.26 10.24 10.02
CA LEU A 230 -27.93 9.01 9.29
C LEU A 230 -28.05 7.77 10.19
N SER A 231 -28.71 7.90 11.35
CA SER A 231 -28.85 6.82 12.32
C SER A 231 -29.64 5.63 11.74
N ILE A 232 -30.59 5.91 10.85
CA ILE A 232 -31.46 4.92 10.20
C ILE A 232 -30.93 4.62 8.79
N PRO A 233 -30.49 3.39 8.46
CA PRO A 233 -29.83 3.07 7.18
C PRO A 233 -30.65 3.30 5.89
N ARG A 234 -31.94 3.59 6.00
CA ARG A 234 -32.85 3.81 4.86
C ARG A 234 -33.64 5.11 4.95
N ASP A 235 -33.37 5.92 5.96
CA ASP A 235 -34.03 7.20 6.13
C ASP A 235 -32.99 8.26 6.45
N LEU A 236 -32.79 9.15 5.49
CA LEU A 236 -31.97 10.34 5.63
C LEU A 236 -32.88 11.48 6.03
N ARG A 237 -32.78 11.88 7.30
CA ARG A 237 -33.51 13.02 7.85
C ARG A 237 -32.60 14.23 7.88
N VAL A 238 -33.07 15.36 7.35
CA VAL A 238 -32.27 16.58 7.21
C VAL A 238 -33.03 17.75 7.76
N VAL A 239 -32.36 18.61 8.51
CA VAL A 239 -32.90 19.88 8.98
C VAL A 239 -32.36 20.99 8.10
N ILE A 240 -33.26 21.68 7.39
CA ILE A 240 -32.92 22.76 6.46
C ILE A 240 -33.52 24.08 6.97
N THR A 241 -32.76 25.16 6.87
CA THR A 241 -33.19 26.54 7.16
C THR A 241 -33.33 27.34 5.88
N GLY A 242 -34.02 28.49 5.94
CA GLY A 242 -34.05 29.42 4.82
C GLY A 242 -34.70 28.90 3.51
N LEU A 243 -35.67 27.98 3.61
CA LEU A 243 -36.35 27.39 2.45
C LEU A 243 -37.20 28.41 1.66
N THR A 244 -37.84 29.37 2.34
CA THR A 244 -38.61 30.45 1.71
C THR A 244 -37.75 31.66 1.35
N SER A 245 -36.87 32.05 2.26
CA SER A 245 -36.00 33.22 2.20
C SER A 245 -34.69 32.89 2.89
N PRO A 246 -33.52 33.34 2.40
CA PRO A 246 -32.22 33.09 3.05
C PRO A 246 -32.14 33.54 4.52
N THR A 247 -32.99 34.49 4.91
CA THR A 247 -33.03 35.05 6.27
C THR A 247 -34.07 34.39 7.18
N ASP A 248 -34.84 33.42 6.68
CA ASP A 248 -35.88 32.75 7.48
C ASP A 248 -35.22 31.76 8.46
N PRO A 249 -35.32 32.01 9.78
CA PRO A 249 -34.75 31.13 10.80
C PRO A 249 -35.56 29.84 10.99
N GLN A 250 -36.66 29.64 10.27
CA GLN A 250 -37.47 28.43 10.38
C GLN A 250 -36.68 27.19 9.93
N ALA A 251 -36.37 26.33 10.90
CA ALA A 251 -35.82 25.01 10.67
C ALA A 251 -36.94 24.01 10.34
N VAL A 252 -36.81 23.30 9.22
CA VAL A 252 -37.77 22.27 8.78
C VAL A 252 -37.07 20.93 8.68
N ALA A 253 -37.59 19.92 9.39
CA ALA A 253 -37.09 18.56 9.32
C ALA A 253 -37.71 17.83 8.13
N VAL A 254 -36.90 17.36 7.19
CA VAL A 254 -37.34 16.67 5.99
C VAL A 254 -36.80 15.25 5.96
N HIS A 255 -37.68 14.26 5.80
CA HIS A 255 -37.31 12.87 5.60
C HIS A 255 -37.21 12.59 4.10
N PHE A 256 -36.00 12.33 3.60
CA PHE A 256 -35.75 12.06 2.19
C PHE A 256 -35.77 10.56 1.85
N GLY A 257 -35.78 9.65 2.84
CA GLY A 257 -35.58 8.23 2.59
C GLY A 257 -34.16 7.94 2.10
N SER A 258 -33.98 7.01 1.16
CA SER A 258 -32.65 6.54 0.71
C SER A 258 -32.36 6.70 -0.79
N SER A 259 -33.22 7.37 -1.55
CA SER A 259 -33.08 7.45 -3.02
C SER A 259 -33.77 8.68 -3.62
N ASP A 260 -33.38 9.04 -4.83
CA ASP A 260 -33.92 10.16 -5.63
C ASP A 260 -33.89 11.50 -4.87
N PHE A 261 -32.72 11.82 -4.29
CA PHE A 261 -32.54 13.05 -3.52
C PHE A 261 -32.81 14.31 -4.35
N SER A 262 -32.34 14.35 -5.61
CA SER A 262 -32.57 15.49 -6.49
C SER A 262 -34.05 15.70 -6.83
N GLY A 263 -34.79 14.64 -7.19
CA GLY A 263 -36.20 14.74 -7.51
C GLY A 263 -37.04 15.19 -6.31
N LYS A 264 -36.78 14.59 -5.14
CA LYS A 264 -37.45 14.94 -3.88
C LYS A 264 -37.12 16.36 -3.43
N PHE A 265 -35.86 16.77 -3.52
CA PHE A 265 -35.46 18.13 -3.16
C PHE A 265 -36.07 19.18 -4.10
N LYS A 266 -36.12 18.90 -5.40
CA LYS A 266 -36.84 19.74 -6.35
C LYS A 266 -38.33 19.86 -5.98
N MET A 267 -38.98 18.74 -5.70
CA MET A 267 -40.39 18.73 -5.27
C MET A 267 -40.61 19.54 -3.98
N LEU A 268 -39.70 19.43 -3.01
CA LEU A 268 -39.73 20.23 -1.79
C LEU A 268 -39.73 21.72 -2.14
N ILE A 269 -38.72 22.16 -2.88
CA ILE A 269 -38.53 23.58 -3.21
C ILE A 269 -39.69 24.15 -4.03
N ASP A 270 -40.17 23.41 -5.02
CA ASP A 270 -41.23 23.88 -5.93
C ASP A 270 -42.60 24.03 -5.21
N ASN A 271 -42.85 23.25 -4.16
CA ASN A 271 -44.16 23.18 -3.49
C ASN A 271 -44.17 23.76 -2.07
N PHE A 272 -43.02 24.03 -1.45
CA PHE A 272 -42.92 24.41 -0.04
C PHE A 272 -43.76 25.65 0.31
N ALA A 273 -43.72 26.69 -0.52
CA ALA A 273 -44.50 27.91 -0.31
C ALA A 273 -46.02 27.64 -0.27
N GLN A 274 -46.50 26.71 -1.09
CA GLN A 274 -47.91 26.32 -1.11
C GLN A 274 -48.30 25.53 0.14
N TRP A 275 -47.44 24.60 0.59
CA TRP A 275 -47.69 23.82 1.80
C TRP A 275 -47.71 24.69 3.06
N GLN A 276 -46.81 25.68 3.14
CA GLN A 276 -46.80 26.64 4.23
C GLN A 276 -48.02 27.56 4.24
N ALA A 277 -48.52 27.96 3.06
CA ALA A 277 -49.76 28.73 2.96
C ALA A 277 -51.00 27.96 3.44
N HIS A 278 -51.06 26.64 3.19
CA HIS A 278 -52.20 25.80 3.59
C HIS A 278 -52.14 25.34 5.05
N THR A 279 -50.95 25.00 5.54
CA THR A 279 -50.78 24.33 6.85
C THR A 279 -50.28 25.30 7.94
N GLY A 280 -49.88 26.52 7.55
CA GLY A 280 -49.18 27.45 8.43
C GLY A 280 -47.71 27.07 8.59
N ARG A 281 -47.15 27.26 9.79
CA ARG A 281 -45.74 26.97 10.07
C ARG A 281 -45.48 25.47 10.00
N VAL A 282 -44.69 25.02 9.02
CA VAL A 282 -44.34 23.60 8.84
C VAL A 282 -43.18 23.21 9.74
N GLN A 283 -43.33 22.13 10.52
CA GLN A 283 -42.28 21.59 11.38
C GLN A 283 -41.52 20.45 10.70
N SER A 284 -42.24 19.52 10.08
CA SER A 284 -41.62 18.39 9.38
C SER A 284 -42.33 18.04 8.09
N ILE A 285 -41.57 17.57 7.10
CA ILE A 285 -42.07 17.07 5.82
C ILE A 285 -41.51 15.67 5.61
N ASP A 286 -42.37 14.75 5.23
CA ASP A 286 -41.98 13.39 4.87
C ASP A 286 -42.11 13.18 3.36
N LEU A 287 -40.97 12.91 2.71
CA LEU A 287 -40.82 12.64 1.29
C LEU A 287 -40.35 11.21 1.03
N GLN A 288 -40.46 10.30 2.02
CA GLN A 288 -40.03 8.92 1.84
C GLN A 288 -40.89 8.17 0.80
N TYR A 289 -42.16 8.54 0.67
CA TYR A 289 -43.12 7.89 -0.23
C TYR A 289 -43.16 8.54 -1.62
N ALA A 290 -43.07 7.72 -2.67
CA ALA A 290 -42.98 8.20 -4.06
C ALA A 290 -44.18 9.00 -4.57
N ARG A 291 -45.35 8.90 -3.93
CA ARG A 291 -46.60 9.54 -4.39
C ARG A 291 -47.35 10.30 -3.29
N GLN A 292 -46.75 10.42 -2.11
CA GLN A 292 -47.40 11.03 -0.96
C GLN A 292 -46.40 11.91 -0.23
N VAL A 293 -46.81 13.13 0.07
CA VAL A 293 -46.06 14.06 0.92
C VAL A 293 -46.87 14.25 2.18
N VAL A 294 -46.27 13.95 3.34
CA VAL A 294 -46.90 14.21 4.63
C VAL A 294 -46.28 15.48 5.21
N VAL A 295 -47.11 16.49 5.43
CA VAL A 295 -46.68 17.78 6.01
C VAL A 295 -47.26 17.88 7.41
N ASN A 296 -46.40 18.01 8.40
CA ASN A 296 -46.81 18.19 9.80
C ASN A 296 -46.59 19.65 10.22
N PRO A 297 -47.64 20.35 10.67
CA PRO A 297 -47.51 21.70 11.20
C PRO A 297 -46.84 21.73 12.56
N ASP A 298 -46.22 22.85 12.87
CA ASP A 298 -45.69 23.17 14.20
C ASP A 298 -46.86 23.47 15.15
N THR A 299 -47.18 22.49 16.00
CA THR A 299 -48.28 22.60 16.97
C THR A 299 -47.91 23.40 18.22
N SER A 300 -46.64 23.76 18.40
CA SER A 300 -46.16 24.44 19.61
C SER A 300 -46.66 25.91 19.71
N VAL A 301 -46.87 26.57 18.57
CA VAL A 301 -47.36 27.96 18.53
C VAL A 301 -48.87 28.04 18.82
N GLY A 302 -49.64 27.01 18.46
CA GLY A 302 -51.09 26.95 18.69
C GLY A 302 -51.48 26.69 20.15
N ALA A 303 -50.67 25.95 20.90
CA ALA A 303 -50.97 25.59 22.29
C ALA A 303 -50.94 26.78 23.28
N VAL A 304 -50.26 27.88 22.92
CA VAL A 304 -50.22 29.11 23.73
C VAL A 304 -51.51 29.94 23.54
N ALA A 305 -52.15 29.88 22.38
CA ALA A 305 -53.37 30.62 22.09
C ALA A 305 -54.63 29.99 22.73
N SER A 306 -54.60 28.70 23.08
CA SER A 306 -55.70 27.99 23.74
C SER A 306 -55.66 28.03 25.27
N ARG A 307 -54.64 28.67 25.86
CA ARG A 307 -54.56 29.00 27.29
C ARG A 307 -54.80 30.49 27.51
N LYS A 308 -55.97 31.00 27.14
CA LYS A 308 -56.51 32.27 27.64
C LYS A 308 -58.01 32.18 27.78
#